data_AF-A0A2G9M4M1-F1
#
_entry.id   AF-A0A2G9M4M1-F1
#
_cell.length_a   1.000
_cell.length_b   1.000
_cell.length_c   1.000
_cell.angle_alpha   90.00
_cell.angle_beta   90.00
_cell.angle_gamma   90.00
#
_symmetry.space_group_name_H-M   'P 1'
#
loop_
_entity.id
_entity.type
_entity.pdbx_description
1 polymer ?
#
loop_
_entity_poly.entity_id
_entity_poly.type
_entity_poly.pdbx_seq_one_letter_code
_entity_poly.pdbx_strand_id
1 'polypeptide(L)'
;MAKKDDNNPVVLKIKDVAKKIYNTILLQKQPQLEMPIRSLSNVTYNDKDGYFELLDKTKTRTLTASTIKTFAQTLRMMHLSKNLVETDDIATKREAYYVSKNWGEARFKEQPESDAVMDDIEAMMAVNREQIGFIPEEKGGAVAGELIVIDKDQDTGKDLEIDCTKFGSGAYSVPSSVEHLKFKTKAKFVLAIETSGMFERLNKHGYWKKANCILISMGGVPTRACRRFIRKLADDHKLPVYVFCDGDFYGYFNIYRTLKVGSGNAAHINEYFCVPQAKYIGITPQDIIDYKLPTHPLKDVDIKRAKDALKNDPFVQHYKEWQKAADQQIKMKARAEQQALAKHGLNFVIDKYLPDKLKDHKTWLP
;
A
#
# COMPACT_ATOMS: atom_id res chain seq x y z
N MET A 1 31.80 22.22 -5.12
CA MET A 1 31.33 20.81 -5.18
C MET A 1 31.27 20.28 -3.77
N ALA A 2 30.11 20.33 -3.14
CA ALA A 2 29.94 19.91 -1.75
C ALA A 2 30.00 18.38 -1.68
N LYS A 3 31.06 17.82 -1.08
CA LYS A 3 31.03 16.47 -0.52
C LYS A 3 29.96 16.47 0.57
N LYS A 4 28.77 15.95 0.30
CA LYS A 4 27.70 15.79 1.29
C LYS A 4 27.46 14.29 1.53
N ASP A 5 27.66 13.93 2.78
CA ASP A 5 27.36 12.67 3.48
C ASP A 5 27.84 11.33 2.88
N ASP A 6 29.13 11.04 3.07
CA ASP A 6 29.65 9.66 3.16
C ASP A 6 29.02 8.85 4.33
N ASN A 7 28.21 9.50 5.19
CA ASN A 7 27.57 8.93 6.38
C ASN A 7 26.11 8.53 6.20
N ASN A 8 25.53 8.62 4.99
CA ASN A 8 24.16 8.14 4.79
C ASN A 8 24.10 6.62 5.09
N PRO A 9 23.27 6.17 6.04
CA PRO A 9 23.22 4.76 6.46
C PRO A 9 22.91 3.80 5.32
N VAL A 10 22.14 4.25 4.31
CA VAL A 10 21.82 3.48 3.12
C VAL A 10 23.07 3.27 2.24
N VAL A 11 23.84 4.33 2.00
CA VAL A 11 25.08 4.28 1.21
C VAL A 11 26.12 3.39 1.89
N LEU A 12 26.23 3.45 3.22
CA LEU A 12 27.11 2.58 4.00
C LEU A 12 26.72 1.11 3.87
N LYS A 13 25.43 0.78 3.98
CA LYS A 13 24.92 -0.59 3.76
C LYS A 13 25.23 -1.09 2.34
N ILE A 14 24.99 -0.27 1.31
CA ILE A 14 25.32 -0.62 -0.08
C ILE A 14 26.83 -0.87 -0.24
N LYS A 15 27.67 0.00 0.33
CA LYS A 15 29.15 -0.14 0.31
C LYS A 15 29.60 -1.41 1.04
N ASP A 16 28.99 -1.78 2.17
CA ASP A 16 29.34 -3.00 2.91
C ASP A 16 29.04 -4.27 2.11
N VAL A 17 27.83 -4.37 1.54
CA VAL A 17 27.45 -5.50 0.69
C VAL A 17 28.38 -5.60 -0.53
N ALA A 18 28.69 -4.47 -1.18
CA ALA A 18 29.61 -4.45 -2.31
C ALA A 18 31.04 -4.86 -1.93
N LYS A 19 31.55 -4.40 -0.77
CA LYS A 19 32.87 -4.80 -0.26
C LYS A 19 32.95 -6.28 0.06
N LYS A 20 31.91 -6.88 0.67
CA LYS A 20 31.83 -8.32 0.93
C LYS A 20 31.93 -9.13 -0.36
N ILE A 21 31.21 -8.73 -1.41
CA ILE A 21 31.26 -9.37 -2.73
C ILE A 21 32.66 -9.24 -3.33
N TYR A 22 33.22 -8.04 -3.32
CA TYR A 22 34.56 -7.77 -3.85
C TYR A 22 35.64 -8.61 -3.16
N ASN A 23 35.64 -8.65 -1.83
CA ASN A 23 36.58 -9.46 -1.05
C ASN A 23 36.40 -10.96 -1.31
N THR A 24 35.16 -11.43 -1.48
CA THR A 24 34.89 -12.85 -1.80
C THR A 24 35.46 -13.22 -3.18
N ILE A 25 35.35 -12.33 -4.17
CA ILE A 25 35.95 -12.50 -5.50
C ILE A 25 37.48 -12.53 -5.41
N LEU A 26 38.09 -11.63 -4.63
CA LEU A 26 39.55 -11.62 -4.43
C LEU A 26 40.05 -12.91 -3.78
N LEU A 27 39.27 -13.49 -2.88
CA LEU A 27 39.55 -14.80 -2.26
C LEU A 27 39.26 -15.99 -3.19
N GLN A 28 38.93 -15.76 -4.46
CA GLN A 28 38.53 -16.77 -5.46
C GLN A 28 37.38 -17.66 -5.00
N LYS A 29 36.53 -17.14 -4.10
CA LYS A 29 35.31 -17.82 -3.65
C LYS A 29 34.12 -17.32 -4.47
N GLN A 30 33.12 -18.17 -4.63
CA GLN A 30 31.90 -17.80 -5.34
C GLN A 30 31.13 -16.74 -4.54
N PRO A 31 30.87 -15.53 -5.08
CA PRO A 31 30.10 -14.52 -4.39
C PRO A 31 28.62 -14.91 -4.34
N GLN A 32 27.97 -14.52 -3.25
CA GLN A 32 26.57 -14.83 -2.98
C GLN A 32 25.86 -13.59 -2.45
N LEU A 33 24.60 -13.42 -2.85
CA LEU A 33 23.69 -12.39 -2.36
C LEU A 33 22.55 -13.07 -1.63
N GLU A 34 22.39 -12.80 -0.35
CA GLU A 34 21.28 -13.28 0.45
C GLU A 34 20.18 -12.22 0.52
N MET A 35 18.94 -12.64 0.29
CA MET A 35 17.77 -11.76 0.35
C MET A 35 16.55 -12.54 0.82
N PRO A 36 15.60 -11.94 1.54
CA PRO A 36 14.44 -12.63 2.06
C PRO A 36 13.49 -13.08 0.93
N ILE A 37 12.78 -14.21 1.14
CA ILE A 37 11.73 -14.64 0.22
C ILE A 37 10.49 -13.78 0.44
N ARG A 38 10.07 -13.07 -0.60
CA ARG A 38 8.91 -12.15 -0.60
C ARG A 38 7.67 -12.85 -1.18
N SER A 39 7.07 -13.75 -0.41
CA SER A 39 5.87 -14.49 -0.83
C SER A 39 4.94 -14.76 0.34
N LEU A 40 3.67 -15.04 0.05
CA LEU A 40 2.68 -15.44 1.08
C LEU A 40 3.09 -16.71 1.85
N SER A 41 3.92 -17.58 1.25
CA SER A 41 4.46 -18.77 1.91
C SER A 41 5.59 -18.50 2.91
N ASN A 42 6.07 -17.26 2.98
CA ASN A 42 7.12 -16.80 3.88
C ASN A 42 6.65 -15.64 4.79
N VAL A 43 5.35 -15.54 5.03
CA VAL A 43 4.81 -14.55 5.97
C VAL A 43 3.98 -15.22 7.04
N THR A 44 4.01 -14.64 8.22
CA THR A 44 3.09 -14.97 9.32
C THR A 44 2.18 -13.78 9.59
N TYR A 45 1.03 -14.05 10.21
CA TYR A 45 0.10 -13.03 10.66
C TYR A 45 -0.12 -13.18 12.17
N ASN A 46 0.13 -12.10 12.90
CA ASN A 46 -0.14 -11.99 14.32
C ASN A 46 -1.17 -10.89 14.56
N ASP A 47 -2.18 -11.16 15.37
CA ASP A 47 -3.26 -10.21 15.68
C ASP A 47 -2.75 -9.01 16.51
N LYS A 48 -1.67 -9.19 17.28
CA LYS A 48 -1.06 -8.10 18.07
C LYS A 48 -0.41 -7.04 17.19
N ASP A 49 0.34 -7.48 16.19
CA ASP A 49 1.07 -6.60 15.29
C ASP A 49 0.15 -6.12 14.16
N GLY A 50 -0.77 -6.99 13.72
CA GLY A 50 -1.86 -6.68 12.80
C GLY A 50 -1.45 -6.54 11.34
N TYR A 51 -0.20 -6.88 11.00
CA TYR A 51 0.35 -6.90 9.64
C TYR A 51 1.11 -8.19 9.35
N PHE A 52 1.46 -8.44 8.07
CA PHE A 52 2.29 -9.61 7.72
C PHE A 52 3.75 -9.36 8.03
N GLU A 53 4.33 -10.26 8.82
CA GLU A 53 5.75 -10.29 9.12
C GLU A 53 6.46 -11.34 8.28
N LEU A 54 7.66 -11.00 7.80
CA LEU A 54 8.53 -11.97 7.13
C LEU A 54 9.01 -13.02 8.12
N LEU A 55 8.97 -14.27 7.70
CA LEU A 55 9.70 -15.36 8.34
C LEU A 55 11.16 -15.39 7.84
N ASP A 56 12.01 -16.15 8.52
CA ASP A 56 13.46 -16.22 8.26
C ASP A 56 13.87 -17.00 6.99
N LYS A 57 12.96 -17.28 6.04
CA LYS A 57 13.37 -17.94 4.80
C LYS A 57 14.01 -16.93 3.86
N THR A 58 15.28 -17.16 3.55
CA THR A 58 16.06 -16.39 2.59
C THR A 58 16.27 -17.18 1.30
N LYS A 59 16.43 -16.47 0.18
CA LYS A 59 16.94 -17.01 -1.08
C LYS A 59 18.37 -16.51 -1.27
N THR A 60 19.26 -17.41 -1.61
CA THR A 60 20.64 -17.07 -1.95
C THR A 60 20.79 -17.03 -3.46
N ARG A 61 21.17 -15.87 -4.00
CA ARG A 61 21.52 -15.70 -5.41
C ARG A 61 23.03 -15.81 -5.54
N THR A 62 23.49 -16.94 -6.06
CA THR A 62 24.90 -17.20 -6.33
C THR A 62 25.26 -16.73 -7.75
N LEU A 63 26.55 -16.57 -8.05
CA LEU A 63 27.01 -16.28 -9.41
C LEU A 63 27.14 -17.59 -10.21
N THR A 64 26.06 -18.04 -10.85
CA THR A 64 26.04 -19.22 -11.74
C THR A 64 25.64 -18.84 -13.17
N ALA A 65 25.87 -19.73 -14.14
CA ALA A 65 25.56 -19.46 -15.55
C ALA A 65 24.10 -19.03 -15.79
N SER A 66 23.16 -19.57 -15.02
CA SER A 66 21.73 -19.24 -15.11
C SER A 66 21.33 -17.94 -14.41
N THR A 67 22.13 -17.46 -13.45
CA THR A 67 21.79 -16.32 -12.57
C THR A 67 22.73 -15.13 -12.74
N ILE A 68 23.78 -15.25 -13.56
CA ILE A 68 24.79 -14.22 -13.79
C ILE A 68 24.18 -12.88 -14.22
N LYS A 69 23.14 -12.93 -15.07
CA LYS A 69 22.45 -11.73 -15.55
C LYS A 69 21.73 -11.01 -14.42
N THR A 70 20.94 -11.73 -13.61
CA THR A 70 20.17 -11.14 -12.51
C THR A 70 21.08 -10.68 -11.37
N PHE A 71 22.21 -11.37 -11.15
CA PHE A 71 23.25 -10.95 -10.23
C PHE A 71 23.88 -9.62 -10.68
N ALA A 72 24.29 -9.51 -11.94
CA ALA A 72 24.84 -8.28 -12.52
C ALA A 72 23.84 -7.11 -12.49
N GLN A 73 22.56 -7.38 -12.79
CA GLN A 73 21.47 -6.40 -12.68
C GLN A 73 21.29 -5.87 -11.25
N THR A 74 21.39 -6.75 -10.26
CA THR A 74 21.28 -6.36 -8.84
C THR A 74 22.42 -5.40 -8.46
N LEU A 75 23.65 -5.70 -8.85
CA LEU A 75 24.81 -4.83 -8.60
C LEU A 75 24.69 -3.47 -9.32
N ARG A 76 24.22 -3.47 -10.57
CA ARG A 76 24.00 -2.22 -11.34
C ARG A 76 22.90 -1.35 -10.73
N MET A 77 21.80 -1.96 -10.28
CA MET A 77 20.74 -1.26 -9.56
C MET A 77 21.22 -0.69 -8.21
N MET A 78 22.03 -1.45 -7.45
CA MET A 78 22.65 -0.94 -6.22
C MET A 78 23.57 0.25 -6.49
N HIS A 79 24.34 0.21 -7.58
CA HIS A 79 25.17 1.35 -8.00
C HIS A 79 24.33 2.57 -8.38
N LEU A 80 23.25 2.38 -9.15
CA LEU A 80 22.32 3.46 -9.49
C LEU A 80 21.73 4.10 -8.21
N SER A 81 21.22 3.28 -7.29
CA SER A 81 20.70 3.73 -6.00
C SER A 81 21.73 4.53 -5.21
N LYS A 82 22.97 4.02 -5.12
CA LYS A 82 24.06 4.72 -4.45
C LYS A 82 24.28 6.12 -5.04
N ASN A 83 24.33 6.23 -6.37
CA ASN A 83 24.52 7.51 -7.04
C ASN A 83 23.38 8.47 -6.75
N LEU A 84 22.12 8.03 -6.86
CA LEU A 84 20.94 8.85 -6.57
C LEU A 84 20.99 9.41 -5.14
N VAL A 85 21.31 8.56 -4.17
CA VAL A 85 21.41 8.97 -2.76
C VAL A 85 22.59 9.91 -2.51
N GLU A 86 23.75 9.69 -3.16
CA GLU A 86 24.92 10.59 -3.03
C GLU A 86 24.70 11.96 -3.72
N THR A 87 23.85 12.03 -4.76
CA THR A 87 23.53 13.27 -5.47
C THR A 87 22.27 13.97 -4.99
N ASP A 88 21.57 13.42 -3.98
CA ASP A 88 20.26 13.90 -3.50
C ASP A 88 19.22 13.99 -4.64
N ASP A 89 19.26 12.99 -5.54
CA ASP A 89 18.40 12.90 -6.72
C ASP A 89 17.43 11.71 -6.60
N ILE A 90 16.41 11.71 -7.45
CA ILE A 90 15.34 10.71 -7.45
C ILE A 90 15.15 10.11 -8.83
N ALA A 91 14.82 8.83 -8.89
CA ALA A 91 14.43 8.17 -10.13
C ALA A 91 13.08 7.46 -9.96
N THR A 92 12.19 7.66 -10.91
CA THR A 92 10.99 6.85 -11.05
C THR A 92 11.33 5.43 -11.47
N LYS A 93 10.40 4.50 -11.27
CA LYS A 93 10.55 3.11 -11.74
C LYS A 93 10.83 3.02 -13.25
N ARG A 94 10.17 3.86 -14.05
CA ARG A 94 10.37 3.87 -15.50
C ARG A 94 11.73 4.44 -15.87
N GLU A 95 12.15 5.53 -15.24
CA GLU A 95 13.49 6.09 -15.46
C GLU A 95 14.58 5.08 -15.12
N ALA A 96 14.48 4.39 -13.98
CA ALA A 96 15.41 3.33 -13.61
C ALA A 96 15.47 2.21 -14.68
N TYR A 97 14.31 1.83 -15.23
CA TYR A 97 14.24 0.88 -16.35
C TYR A 97 14.92 1.41 -17.63
N TYR A 98 14.74 2.68 -17.98
CA TYR A 98 15.40 3.30 -19.14
C TYR A 98 16.91 3.45 -18.93
N VAL A 99 17.36 3.85 -17.74
CA VAL A 99 18.79 3.89 -17.36
C VAL A 99 19.43 2.52 -17.54
N SER A 100 18.69 1.44 -17.24
CA SER A 100 19.18 0.07 -17.44
C SER A 100 19.52 -0.29 -18.88
N LYS A 101 18.97 0.43 -19.87
CA LYS A 101 19.27 0.18 -21.30
C LYS A 101 20.72 0.48 -21.64
N ASN A 102 21.40 1.30 -20.84
CA ASN A 102 22.82 1.60 -20.96
C ASN A 102 23.73 0.52 -20.34
N TRP A 103 23.18 -0.54 -19.74
CA TRP A 103 23.97 -1.58 -19.07
C TRP A 103 24.41 -2.74 -19.98
N GLY A 104 24.32 -2.56 -21.31
CA GLY A 104 24.71 -3.57 -22.29
C GLY A 104 23.92 -4.87 -22.10
N GLU A 105 24.63 -5.99 -21.94
CA GLU A 105 24.01 -7.32 -21.76
C GLU A 105 23.18 -7.45 -20.48
N ALA A 106 23.46 -6.61 -19.46
CA ALA A 106 22.70 -6.59 -18.21
C ALA A 106 21.40 -5.76 -18.29
N ARG A 107 21.02 -5.23 -19.46
CA ARG A 107 19.76 -4.46 -19.60
C ARG A 107 18.53 -5.29 -19.25
N PHE A 108 17.53 -4.63 -18.65
CA PHE A 108 16.21 -5.23 -18.48
C PHE A 108 15.49 -5.34 -19.81
N LYS A 109 14.78 -6.46 -20.03
CA LYS A 109 13.95 -6.64 -21.22
C LYS A 109 12.57 -6.03 -20.99
N GLU A 110 12.03 -6.21 -19.79
CA GLU A 110 10.69 -5.79 -19.41
C GLU A 110 10.72 -5.04 -18.08
N GLN A 111 9.75 -4.15 -17.87
CA GLN A 111 9.64 -3.37 -16.63
C GLN A 111 9.43 -4.24 -15.37
N PRO A 112 8.63 -5.33 -15.40
CA PRO A 112 8.49 -6.22 -14.23
C PRO A 112 9.81 -6.83 -13.74
N GLU A 113 10.79 -7.05 -14.62
CA GLU A 113 12.12 -7.53 -14.22
C GLU A 113 12.86 -6.47 -13.38
N SER A 114 12.81 -5.22 -13.81
CA SER A 114 13.42 -4.08 -13.10
C SER A 114 12.77 -3.90 -11.73
N ASP A 115 11.44 -3.93 -11.68
CA ASP A 115 10.67 -3.81 -10.45
C ASP A 115 11.01 -4.92 -9.45
N ALA A 116 11.12 -6.17 -9.91
CA ALA A 116 11.47 -7.30 -9.06
C ALA A 116 12.88 -7.17 -8.45
N VAL A 117 13.86 -6.68 -9.22
CA VAL A 117 15.22 -6.43 -8.71
C VAL A 117 15.24 -5.25 -7.74
N MET A 118 14.48 -4.20 -8.02
CA MET A 118 14.36 -3.03 -7.14
C MET A 118 13.78 -3.41 -5.78
N ASP A 119 12.71 -4.21 -5.77
CA ASP A 119 12.13 -4.72 -4.53
C ASP A 119 13.05 -5.74 -3.80
N ASP A 120 13.83 -6.55 -4.54
CA ASP A 120 14.82 -7.45 -3.94
C ASP A 120 15.91 -6.65 -3.19
N ILE A 121 16.34 -5.51 -3.73
CA ILE A 121 17.30 -4.60 -3.08
C ILE A 121 16.68 -3.92 -1.86
N GLU A 122 15.43 -3.46 -1.98
CA GLU A 122 14.66 -2.88 -0.86
C GLU A 122 14.64 -3.83 0.34
N ALA A 123 14.30 -5.10 0.08
CA ALA A 123 14.21 -6.11 1.12
C ALA A 123 15.59 -6.57 1.65
N MET A 124 16.60 -6.66 0.79
CA MET A 124 17.97 -6.98 1.19
C MET A 124 18.58 -5.91 2.09
N MET A 125 18.22 -4.63 1.88
CA MET A 125 18.72 -3.51 2.67
C MET A 125 17.86 -3.21 3.91
N ALA A 126 16.65 -3.76 3.98
CA ALA A 126 15.64 -3.47 5.00
C ALA A 126 15.42 -1.96 5.16
N VAL A 127 15.23 -1.26 4.04
CA VAL A 127 14.94 0.18 3.97
C VAL A 127 13.81 0.41 2.98
N ASN A 128 13.13 1.55 3.06
CA ASN A 128 12.09 1.90 2.09
C ASN A 128 12.73 2.29 0.75
N ARG A 129 12.07 1.96 -0.38
CA ARG A 129 12.56 2.32 -1.72
C ARG A 129 12.81 3.83 -1.89
N GLU A 130 12.00 4.64 -1.22
CA GLU A 130 12.11 6.09 -1.25
C GLU A 130 13.45 6.56 -0.62
N GLN A 131 14.01 5.77 0.33
CA GLN A 131 15.32 6.04 0.96
C GLN A 131 16.51 5.59 0.10
N ILE A 132 16.29 4.72 -0.90
CA ILE A 132 17.31 4.28 -1.87
C ILE A 132 17.23 5.05 -3.19
N GLY A 133 16.48 6.16 -3.23
CA GLY A 133 16.37 7.07 -4.37
C GLY A 133 15.30 6.71 -5.40
N PHE A 134 14.50 5.66 -5.15
CA PHE A 134 13.46 5.23 -6.10
C PHE A 134 12.07 5.65 -5.65
N ILE A 135 11.37 6.40 -6.50
CA ILE A 135 10.02 6.88 -6.22
C ILE A 135 8.97 6.20 -7.12
N PRO A 136 7.73 5.99 -6.61
CA PRO A 136 6.62 5.55 -7.44
C PRO A 136 6.13 6.67 -8.37
N GLU A 137 5.58 6.29 -9.53
CA GLU A 137 4.78 7.18 -10.39
C GLU A 137 3.30 7.26 -9.98
N GLU A 138 2.87 6.43 -9.04
CA GLU A 138 1.45 6.28 -8.68
C GLU A 138 0.96 7.48 -7.85
N LYS A 139 -0.24 7.98 -8.16
CA LYS A 139 -0.90 9.04 -7.39
C LYS A 139 -1.28 8.52 -5.98
N GLY A 140 -1.00 9.29 -4.94
CA GLY A 140 -1.17 8.88 -3.54
C GLY A 140 -2.62 8.79 -3.03
N GLY A 141 -3.62 9.02 -3.89
CA GLY A 141 -5.02 9.14 -3.50
C GLY A 141 -5.46 10.59 -3.26
N ALA A 142 -6.73 10.78 -2.92
CA ALA A 142 -7.35 12.10 -2.73
C ALA A 142 -7.95 12.24 -1.34
N VAL A 143 -7.73 13.38 -0.68
CA VAL A 143 -8.15 13.63 0.71
C VAL A 143 -9.05 14.85 0.79
N ALA A 144 -10.18 14.71 1.47
CA ALA A 144 -11.10 15.81 1.77
C ALA A 144 -11.69 15.62 3.17
N GLY A 145 -11.81 16.69 3.95
CA GLY A 145 -12.40 16.62 5.29
C GLY A 145 -11.76 17.56 6.28
N GLU A 146 -12.09 17.35 7.56
CA GLU A 146 -11.57 18.15 8.68
C GLU A 146 -10.10 17.80 8.97
N LEU A 147 -9.20 18.25 8.10
CA LEU A 147 -7.77 18.00 8.19
C LEU A 147 -6.99 19.24 7.73
N ILE A 148 -5.97 19.61 8.49
CA ILE A 148 -4.93 20.54 8.08
C ILE A 148 -3.64 19.74 7.98
N VAL A 149 -3.06 19.68 6.79
CA VAL A 149 -1.76 19.06 6.53
C VAL A 149 -0.70 20.14 6.65
N ILE A 150 0.28 19.94 7.51
CA ILE A 150 1.44 20.81 7.64
C ILE A 150 2.57 20.18 6.84
N ASP A 151 2.89 20.81 5.73
CA ASP A 151 3.97 20.42 4.83
C ASP A 151 5.16 21.39 5.00
N LYS A 152 6.28 21.14 4.33
CA LYS A 152 7.41 22.07 4.26
C LYS A 152 7.51 22.66 2.86
N ASP A 153 7.60 23.98 2.81
CA ASP A 153 7.88 24.69 1.58
C ASP A 153 9.27 24.31 1.05
N GLN A 154 9.36 23.96 -0.25
CA GLN A 154 10.60 23.44 -0.85
C GLN A 154 11.70 24.51 -0.96
N ASP A 155 11.32 25.77 -1.14
CA ASP A 155 12.27 26.87 -1.32
C ASP A 155 12.73 27.47 0.02
N THR A 156 11.80 27.61 0.97
CA THR A 156 12.04 28.32 2.24
C THR A 156 12.20 27.41 3.45
N GLY A 157 11.82 26.14 3.34
CA GLY A 157 11.87 25.16 4.43
C GLY A 157 10.89 25.44 5.59
N LYS A 158 9.99 26.41 5.43
CA LYS A 158 9.01 26.80 6.45
C LYS A 158 7.81 25.86 6.43
N ASP A 159 7.20 25.69 7.61
CA ASP A 159 5.97 24.92 7.77
C ASP A 159 4.81 25.64 7.04
N LEU A 160 4.19 24.95 6.08
CA LEU A 160 3.05 25.40 5.29
C LEU A 160 1.79 24.65 5.73
N GLU A 161 0.78 25.37 6.21
CA GLU A 161 -0.50 24.78 6.60
C GLU A 161 -1.46 24.73 5.40
N ILE A 162 -1.81 23.51 5.00
CA ILE A 162 -2.71 23.21 3.89
C ILE A 162 -4.06 22.76 4.46
N ASP A 163 -5.08 23.58 4.30
CA ASP A 163 -6.42 23.34 4.82
C ASP A 163 -7.26 22.48 3.83
N CYS A 164 -7.43 21.19 4.15
CA CYS A 164 -8.19 20.25 3.32
C CYS A 164 -9.71 20.50 3.31
N THR A 165 -10.22 21.45 4.12
CA THR A 165 -11.65 21.80 4.13
C THR A 165 -12.02 22.81 3.03
N LYS A 166 -11.03 23.51 2.47
CA LYS A 166 -11.22 24.66 1.55
C LYS A 166 -10.97 24.36 0.08
N PHE A 167 -10.83 23.08 -0.29
CA PHE A 167 -10.57 22.68 -1.68
C PHE A 167 -11.79 22.76 -2.62
N GLY A 168 -12.98 23.14 -2.12
CA GLY A 168 -14.19 23.27 -2.93
C GLY A 168 -14.59 21.94 -3.55
N SER A 169 -14.57 21.86 -4.89
CA SER A 169 -14.81 20.62 -5.65
C SER A 169 -13.59 19.70 -5.75
N GLY A 170 -12.40 20.22 -5.45
CA GLY A 170 -11.15 19.47 -5.47
C GLY A 170 -10.90 18.68 -4.18
N ALA A 171 -9.69 18.13 -4.09
CA ALA A 171 -9.20 17.40 -2.93
C ALA A 171 -7.68 17.54 -2.85
N TYR A 172 -7.12 17.34 -1.67
CA TYR A 172 -5.67 17.28 -1.48
C TYR A 172 -5.14 15.97 -2.08
N SER A 173 -4.18 16.06 -3.00
CA SER A 173 -3.51 14.88 -3.56
C SER A 173 -2.37 14.48 -2.65
N VAL A 174 -2.38 13.23 -2.17
CA VAL A 174 -1.31 12.74 -1.29
C VAL A 174 0.02 12.68 -2.06
N PRO A 175 1.10 13.31 -1.55
CA PRO A 175 2.42 13.28 -2.18
C PRO A 175 3.08 11.90 -2.06
N SER A 176 4.12 11.64 -2.86
CA SER A 176 4.86 10.37 -2.84
C SER A 176 5.61 10.14 -1.51
N SER A 177 6.09 11.21 -0.88
CA SER A 177 6.74 11.20 0.43
C SER A 177 5.84 11.84 1.47
N VAL A 178 5.55 11.12 2.55
CA VAL A 178 4.61 11.56 3.61
C VAL A 178 5.25 11.64 5.00
N GLU A 179 6.54 11.29 5.12
CA GLU A 179 7.21 11.16 6.42
C GLU A 179 7.35 12.50 7.16
N HIS A 180 7.59 13.58 6.42
CA HIS A 180 7.78 14.93 6.94
C HIS A 180 6.47 15.67 7.26
N LEU A 181 5.33 15.16 6.77
CA LEU A 181 4.04 15.77 6.98
C LEU A 181 3.66 15.73 8.46
N LYS A 182 2.96 16.75 8.94
CA LYS A 182 2.28 16.72 10.23
C LYS A 182 0.80 16.99 10.03
N PHE A 183 -0.02 16.56 10.97
CA PHE A 183 -1.47 16.67 10.85
C PHE A 183 -2.06 17.44 12.03
N LYS A 184 -3.05 18.28 11.75
CA LYS A 184 -3.96 18.86 12.74
C LYS A 184 -5.39 18.53 12.34
N THR A 185 -6.14 17.87 13.22
CA THR A 185 -7.52 17.47 12.94
C THR A 185 -8.35 17.40 14.22
N LYS A 186 -9.66 17.60 14.10
CA LYS A 186 -10.66 17.31 15.14
C LYS A 186 -11.66 16.24 14.69
N ALA A 187 -11.35 15.56 13.59
CA ALA A 187 -12.17 14.49 13.07
C ALA A 187 -12.28 13.33 14.07
N LYS A 188 -13.39 12.61 14.03
CA LYS A 188 -13.65 11.44 14.87
C LYS A 188 -13.11 10.13 14.28
N PHE A 189 -13.01 10.06 12.95
CA PHE A 189 -12.56 8.87 12.23
C PHE A 189 -12.12 9.21 10.80
N VAL A 190 -11.41 8.27 10.19
CA VAL A 190 -11.01 8.30 8.78
C VAL A 190 -11.88 7.31 8.00
N LEU A 191 -12.42 7.72 6.86
CA LEU A 191 -13.19 6.88 5.94
C LEU A 191 -12.40 6.70 4.64
N ALA A 192 -11.79 5.53 4.48
CA ALA A 192 -11.09 5.11 3.27
C ALA A 192 -12.09 4.53 2.27
N ILE A 193 -12.14 5.09 1.06
CA ILE A 193 -13.13 4.77 0.02
C ILE A 193 -12.39 4.26 -1.22
N GLU A 194 -12.82 3.12 -1.74
CA GLU A 194 -12.25 2.53 -2.95
C GLU A 194 -12.43 3.44 -4.18
N THR A 195 -13.69 3.72 -4.54
CA THR A 195 -14.01 4.35 -5.84
C THR A 195 -13.97 5.87 -5.76
N SER A 196 -13.31 6.52 -6.74
CA SER A 196 -13.27 7.98 -6.83
C SER A 196 -14.66 8.59 -6.99
N GLY A 197 -15.56 7.93 -7.72
CA GLY A 197 -16.94 8.41 -7.89
C GLY A 197 -17.74 8.44 -6.58
N MET A 198 -17.51 7.50 -5.66
CA MET A 198 -18.14 7.53 -4.34
C MET A 198 -17.53 8.65 -3.47
N PHE A 199 -16.21 8.84 -3.55
CA PHE A 199 -15.53 9.94 -2.87
C PHE A 199 -16.03 11.32 -3.32
N GLU A 200 -16.11 11.56 -4.63
CA GLU A 200 -16.59 12.83 -5.20
C GLU A 200 -18.02 13.13 -4.75
N ARG A 201 -18.88 12.11 -4.70
CA ARG A 201 -20.25 12.22 -4.19
C ARG A 201 -20.26 12.63 -2.72
N LEU A 202 -19.53 11.91 -1.86
CA LEU A 202 -19.47 12.21 -0.43
C LEU A 202 -18.89 13.61 -0.16
N ASN A 203 -17.90 14.02 -0.94
CA ASN A 203 -17.32 15.36 -0.86
C ASN A 203 -18.32 16.45 -1.29
N LYS A 204 -19.01 16.25 -2.42
CA LYS A 204 -20.02 17.20 -2.95
C LYS A 204 -21.16 17.44 -1.97
N HIS A 205 -21.59 16.41 -1.24
CA HIS A 205 -22.64 16.53 -0.22
C HIS A 205 -22.11 16.95 1.15
N GLY A 206 -20.81 17.21 1.30
CA GLY A 206 -20.19 17.64 2.54
C GLY A 206 -20.36 16.63 3.67
N TYR A 207 -20.37 15.32 3.36
CA TYR A 207 -20.60 14.27 4.36
C TYR A 207 -19.61 14.36 5.52
N TRP A 208 -18.36 14.72 5.22
CA TRP A 208 -17.31 14.94 6.20
C TRP A 208 -17.64 16.01 7.25
N LYS A 209 -18.44 17.03 6.91
CA LYS A 209 -18.94 18.04 7.87
C LYS A 209 -20.04 17.49 8.78
N LYS A 210 -20.88 16.58 8.28
CA LYS A 210 -21.98 15.99 9.04
C LYS A 210 -21.47 14.94 10.03
N ALA A 211 -20.52 14.13 9.59
CA ALA A 211 -19.96 13.01 10.36
C ALA A 211 -18.69 13.37 11.15
N ASN A 212 -18.15 14.59 10.97
CA ASN A 212 -16.83 15.02 11.46
C ASN A 212 -15.74 13.98 11.15
N CYS A 213 -15.52 13.70 9.86
CA CYS A 213 -14.58 12.68 9.42
C CYS A 213 -13.64 13.18 8.32
N ILE A 214 -12.60 12.40 8.06
CA ILE A 214 -11.69 12.61 6.94
C ILE A 214 -12.00 11.56 5.87
N LEU A 215 -12.30 11.99 4.66
CA LEU A 215 -12.53 11.13 3.50
C LEU A 215 -11.21 10.95 2.76
N ILE A 216 -10.86 9.71 2.45
CA ILE A 216 -9.66 9.40 1.67
C ILE A 216 -10.06 8.44 0.54
N SER A 217 -9.89 8.87 -0.70
CA SER A 217 -10.05 8.01 -1.87
C SER A 217 -8.74 7.26 -2.13
N MET A 218 -8.84 5.93 -2.20
CA MET A 218 -7.73 5.04 -2.53
C MET A 218 -7.54 4.89 -4.04
N GLY A 219 -8.62 4.98 -4.83
CA GLY A 219 -8.57 4.81 -6.29
C GLY A 219 -8.28 3.37 -6.72
N GLY A 220 -8.83 2.39 -6.00
CA GLY A 220 -8.52 0.96 -6.14
C GLY A 220 -7.57 0.47 -5.06
N VAL A 221 -6.60 -0.39 -5.41
CA VAL A 221 -5.60 -0.89 -4.45
C VAL A 221 -4.75 0.28 -3.97
N PRO A 222 -4.72 0.56 -2.65
CA PRO A 222 -4.10 1.76 -2.13
C PRO A 222 -2.58 1.73 -2.33
N THR A 223 -2.07 2.82 -2.90
CA THR A 223 -0.64 3.00 -3.15
C THR A 223 0.15 3.05 -1.84
N ARG A 224 1.47 2.88 -1.92
CA ARG A 224 2.32 2.95 -0.71
C ARG A 224 2.18 4.30 0.01
N ALA A 225 2.14 5.40 -0.74
CA ALA A 225 1.93 6.74 -0.20
C ALA A 225 0.57 6.87 0.50
N CYS A 226 -0.51 6.40 -0.14
CA CYS A 226 -1.85 6.41 0.43
C CYS A 226 -1.91 5.68 1.78
N ARG A 227 -1.34 4.47 1.82
CA ARG A 227 -1.33 3.63 3.02
C ARG A 227 -0.53 4.28 4.16
N ARG A 228 0.65 4.84 3.87
CA ARG A 228 1.45 5.55 4.89
C ARG A 228 0.76 6.80 5.40
N PHE A 229 0.10 7.54 4.52
CA PHE A 229 -0.68 8.71 4.92
C PHE A 229 -1.79 8.33 5.90
N ILE A 230 -2.58 7.30 5.58
CA ILE A 230 -3.65 6.80 6.46
C ILE A 230 -3.07 6.31 7.79
N ARG A 231 -1.99 5.53 7.76
CA ARG A 231 -1.33 5.00 8.97
C ARG A 231 -0.84 6.11 9.88
N LYS A 232 -0.08 7.06 9.33
CA LYS A 232 0.48 8.19 10.09
C LYS A 232 -0.63 9.06 10.68
N LEU A 233 -1.67 9.36 9.90
CA LEU A 233 -2.84 10.10 10.38
C LEU A 233 -3.57 9.37 11.52
N ALA A 234 -3.74 8.06 11.39
CA ALA A 234 -4.41 7.22 12.38
C ALA A 234 -3.59 7.07 13.66
N ASP A 235 -2.27 6.93 13.57
CA ASP A 235 -1.39 6.77 14.72
C ASP A 235 -1.18 8.09 15.48
N ASP A 236 -0.89 9.19 14.75
CA ASP A 236 -0.61 10.50 15.34
C ASP A 236 -1.81 11.05 16.13
N HIS A 237 -3.03 10.81 15.63
CA HIS A 237 -4.28 11.32 16.21
C HIS A 237 -5.17 10.24 16.83
N LYS A 238 -4.69 8.98 16.88
CA LYS A 238 -5.44 7.80 17.39
C LYS A 238 -6.83 7.67 16.77
N LEU A 239 -6.94 7.98 15.48
CA LEU A 239 -8.22 7.93 14.76
C LEU A 239 -8.55 6.51 14.30
N PRO A 240 -9.77 6.02 14.52
CA PRO A 240 -10.21 4.78 13.92
C PRO A 240 -10.33 4.95 12.40
N VAL A 241 -9.96 3.90 11.67
CA VAL A 241 -9.98 3.86 10.20
C VAL A 241 -11.07 2.91 9.75
N TYR A 242 -12.02 3.43 8.98
CA TYR A 242 -13.13 2.66 8.41
C TYR A 242 -12.95 2.55 6.91
N VAL A 243 -13.10 1.34 6.39
CA VAL A 243 -12.88 1.04 4.99
C VAL A 243 -14.21 0.71 4.33
N PHE A 244 -14.50 1.46 3.27
CA PHE A 244 -15.68 1.30 2.43
C PHE A 244 -15.22 0.94 1.02
N CYS A 245 -15.47 -0.30 0.60
CA CYS A 245 -15.12 -0.83 -0.72
C CYS A 245 -16.33 -1.49 -1.39
N ASP A 246 -16.16 -1.94 -2.63
CA ASP A 246 -17.12 -2.79 -3.31
C ASP A 246 -17.30 -4.13 -2.57
N GLY A 247 -18.52 -4.67 -2.69
CA GLY A 247 -18.92 -5.96 -2.11
C GLY A 247 -18.50 -7.12 -2.99
N ASP A 248 -17.21 -7.22 -3.30
CA ASP A 248 -16.61 -8.31 -4.07
C ASP A 248 -15.28 -8.78 -3.47
N PHE A 249 -14.79 -9.93 -3.95
CA PHE A 249 -13.55 -10.52 -3.43
C PHE A 249 -12.30 -9.70 -3.74
N TYR A 250 -12.35 -8.77 -4.72
CA TYR A 250 -11.24 -7.86 -4.99
C TYR A 250 -11.20 -6.73 -3.94
N GLY A 251 -12.34 -6.12 -3.64
CA GLY A 251 -12.51 -5.13 -2.58
C GLY A 251 -12.03 -5.68 -1.22
N TYR A 252 -12.38 -6.92 -0.90
CA TYR A 252 -11.99 -7.54 0.37
C TYR A 252 -10.51 -7.94 0.41
N PHE A 253 -10.06 -8.77 -0.54
CA PHE A 253 -8.78 -9.47 -0.45
C PHE A 253 -7.64 -8.77 -1.21
N ASN A 254 -7.93 -7.78 -2.03
CA ASN A 254 -6.89 -6.99 -2.71
C ASN A 254 -6.80 -5.58 -2.16
N ILE A 255 -7.92 -4.93 -1.85
CA ILE A 255 -7.92 -3.52 -1.43
C ILE A 255 -7.86 -3.43 0.09
N TYR A 256 -8.88 -3.92 0.78
CA TYR A 256 -8.95 -3.86 2.25
C TYR A 256 -7.79 -4.62 2.91
N ARG A 257 -7.53 -5.86 2.49
CA ARG A 257 -6.41 -6.66 2.99
C ARG A 257 -5.05 -5.96 2.82
N THR A 258 -4.82 -5.29 1.70
CA THR A 258 -3.55 -4.58 1.45
C THR A 258 -3.40 -3.34 2.32
N LEU A 259 -4.51 -2.67 2.67
CA LEU A 259 -4.51 -1.55 3.61
C LEU A 259 -4.26 -2.04 5.04
N LYS A 260 -4.98 -3.07 5.48
CA LYS A 260 -4.94 -3.54 6.87
C LYS A 260 -3.67 -4.31 7.20
N VAL A 261 -3.32 -5.29 6.37
CA VAL A 261 -2.28 -6.30 6.69
C VAL A 261 -1.08 -6.25 5.73
N GLY A 262 -1.26 -5.60 4.58
CA GLY A 262 -0.21 -5.41 3.58
C GLY A 262 -0.18 -6.48 2.50
N SER A 263 0.94 -6.55 1.80
CA SER A 263 1.16 -7.53 0.73
C SER A 263 2.28 -8.49 1.11
N GLY A 264 2.14 -9.77 0.74
CA GLY A 264 3.22 -10.75 0.92
C GLY A 264 4.50 -10.39 0.17
N ASN A 265 4.37 -9.65 -0.96
CA ASN A 265 5.52 -9.21 -1.76
C ASN A 265 6.31 -8.06 -1.10
N ALA A 266 5.70 -7.38 -0.13
CA ALA A 266 6.23 -6.21 0.55
C ALA A 266 6.31 -6.42 2.07
N ALA A 267 6.42 -7.67 2.52
CA ALA A 267 6.34 -8.01 3.93
C ALA A 267 7.49 -7.45 4.78
N HIS A 268 8.64 -7.13 4.17
CA HIS A 268 9.76 -6.42 4.82
C HIS A 268 9.42 -5.00 5.27
N ILE A 269 8.36 -4.40 4.71
CA ILE A 269 7.95 -3.03 5.03
C ILE A 269 6.54 -2.96 5.62
N ASN A 270 5.79 -4.05 5.74
CA ASN A 270 4.39 -3.98 6.14
C ASN A 270 4.17 -3.31 7.51
N GLU A 271 5.11 -3.45 8.46
CA GLU A 271 5.10 -2.74 9.76
C GLU A 271 4.84 -1.23 9.60
N TYR A 272 5.44 -0.65 8.56
CA TYR A 272 5.40 0.77 8.29
C TYR A 272 4.13 1.17 7.52
N PHE A 273 3.73 0.39 6.52
CA PHE A 273 2.69 0.80 5.58
C PHE A 273 1.28 0.37 5.99
N CYS A 274 1.14 -0.62 6.86
CA CYS A 274 -0.16 -1.22 7.15
C CYS A 274 -0.92 -0.44 8.22
N VAL A 275 -2.24 -0.55 8.17
CA VAL A 275 -3.17 0.06 9.14
C VAL A 275 -3.93 -1.06 9.89
N PRO A 276 -3.28 -1.76 10.84
CA PRO A 276 -3.88 -2.78 11.70
C PRO A 276 -5.26 -2.43 12.28
N GLN A 277 -5.47 -1.16 12.65
CA GLN A 277 -6.70 -0.66 13.25
C GLN A 277 -7.86 -0.45 12.27
N ALA A 278 -7.62 -0.66 10.96
CA ALA A 278 -8.65 -0.53 9.94
C ALA A 278 -9.74 -1.58 10.13
N LYS A 279 -11.00 -1.15 9.99
CA LYS A 279 -12.18 -2.02 10.04
C LYS A 279 -12.98 -1.90 8.76
N TYR A 280 -13.48 -3.01 8.25
CA TYR A 280 -14.29 -3.03 7.05
C TYR A 280 -15.76 -2.80 7.38
N ILE A 281 -16.31 -1.66 6.94
CA ILE A 281 -17.69 -1.28 7.28
C ILE A 281 -18.71 -1.68 6.21
N GLY A 282 -18.25 -1.92 4.98
CA GLY A 282 -19.12 -2.32 3.88
C GLY A 282 -18.51 -2.11 2.50
N ILE A 283 -19.11 -2.62 1.43
CA ILE A 283 -20.35 -3.43 1.40
C ILE A 283 -20.05 -4.86 1.81
N THR A 284 -20.68 -5.36 2.88
CA THR A 284 -20.52 -6.76 3.31
C THR A 284 -21.48 -7.68 2.54
N PRO A 285 -21.24 -9.01 2.52
CA PRO A 285 -22.17 -9.96 1.92
C PRO A 285 -23.58 -9.92 2.53
N GLN A 286 -23.67 -9.63 3.83
CA GLN A 286 -24.95 -9.47 4.53
C GLN A 286 -25.68 -8.19 4.09
N ASP A 287 -24.95 -7.10 3.81
CA ASP A 287 -25.55 -5.84 3.34
C ASP A 287 -26.28 -5.99 2.01
N ILE A 288 -25.76 -6.87 1.14
CA ILE A 288 -26.39 -7.15 -0.15
C ILE A 288 -27.81 -7.68 0.06
N ILE A 289 -28.01 -8.52 1.09
CA ILE A 289 -29.30 -9.11 1.46
C ILE A 289 -30.17 -8.07 2.17
N ASP A 290 -29.64 -7.44 3.22
CA ASP A 290 -30.40 -6.54 4.10
C ASP A 290 -30.90 -5.30 3.35
N TYR A 291 -30.07 -4.74 2.49
CA TYR A 291 -30.40 -3.56 1.69
C TYR A 291 -30.94 -3.90 0.29
N LYS A 292 -31.12 -5.19 -0.04
CA LYS A 292 -31.65 -5.66 -1.33
C LYS A 292 -30.98 -4.97 -2.52
N LEU A 293 -29.65 -4.97 -2.52
CA LEU A 293 -28.86 -4.25 -3.50
C LEU A 293 -28.95 -4.91 -4.89
N PRO A 294 -28.83 -4.14 -5.99
CA PRO A 294 -28.54 -4.71 -7.30
C PRO A 294 -27.27 -5.55 -7.26
N THR A 295 -27.38 -6.78 -7.76
CA THR A 295 -26.24 -7.70 -7.78
C THR A 295 -25.89 -8.12 -9.19
N HIS A 296 -24.61 -8.37 -9.41
CA HIS A 296 -24.09 -9.07 -10.57
C HIS A 296 -23.67 -10.49 -10.18
N PRO A 297 -23.74 -11.47 -11.10
CA PRO A 297 -23.25 -12.81 -10.82
C PRO A 297 -21.73 -12.82 -10.62
N LEU A 298 -21.25 -13.70 -9.73
CA LEU A 298 -19.81 -13.95 -9.57
C LEU A 298 -19.24 -14.62 -10.82
N LYS A 299 -18.03 -14.22 -11.22
CA LYS A 299 -17.27 -14.89 -12.27
C LYS A 299 -16.46 -16.05 -11.67
N ASP A 300 -16.08 -17.02 -12.49
CA ASP A 300 -15.24 -18.14 -12.03
C ASP A 300 -13.91 -17.69 -11.43
N VAL A 301 -13.35 -16.60 -11.96
CA VAL A 301 -12.13 -15.96 -11.43
C VAL A 301 -12.33 -15.46 -10.00
N ASP A 302 -13.52 -14.93 -9.69
CA ASP A 302 -13.86 -14.41 -8.36
C ASP A 302 -13.98 -15.57 -7.36
N ILE A 303 -14.62 -16.67 -7.75
CA ILE A 303 -14.74 -17.89 -6.93
C ILE A 303 -13.36 -18.49 -6.68
N LYS A 304 -12.50 -18.54 -7.70
CA LYS A 304 -11.12 -19.03 -7.56
C LYS A 304 -10.34 -18.17 -6.56
N ARG A 305 -10.46 -16.84 -6.64
CA ARG A 305 -9.81 -15.91 -5.70
C ARG A 305 -10.28 -16.12 -4.27
N ALA A 306 -11.59 -16.29 -4.06
CA ALA A 306 -12.13 -16.55 -2.74
C ALA A 306 -11.60 -17.86 -2.14
N LYS A 307 -11.59 -18.94 -2.93
CA LYS A 307 -11.04 -20.24 -2.49
C LYS A 307 -9.54 -20.17 -2.20
N ASP A 308 -8.79 -19.43 -3.02
CA ASP A 308 -7.37 -19.23 -2.81
C ASP A 308 -7.09 -18.45 -1.52
N ALA A 309 -7.83 -17.37 -1.28
CA ALA A 309 -7.73 -16.58 -0.05
C ALA A 309 -8.07 -17.41 1.19
N LEU A 310 -9.18 -18.16 1.16
CA LEU A 310 -9.58 -19.07 2.25
C LEU A 310 -8.52 -20.14 2.55
N LYS A 311 -7.81 -20.61 1.53
CA LYS A 311 -6.83 -21.70 1.66
C LYS A 311 -5.42 -21.21 2.00
N ASN A 312 -4.99 -20.06 1.49
CA ASN A 312 -3.58 -19.66 1.48
C ASN A 312 -3.30 -18.33 2.19
N ASP A 313 -4.33 -17.53 2.53
CA ASP A 313 -4.13 -16.22 3.15
C ASP A 313 -4.18 -16.31 4.68
N PRO A 314 -3.06 -16.08 5.40
CA PRO A 314 -3.02 -16.20 6.86
C PRO A 314 -4.02 -15.25 7.56
N PHE A 315 -4.30 -14.09 6.97
CA PHE A 315 -5.30 -13.15 7.49
C PHE A 315 -6.72 -13.74 7.48
N VAL A 316 -7.12 -14.31 6.35
CA VAL A 316 -8.46 -14.90 6.20
C VAL A 316 -8.60 -16.17 7.05
N GLN A 317 -7.54 -16.97 7.15
CA GLN A 317 -7.51 -18.14 8.01
C GLN A 317 -7.63 -17.80 9.50
N HIS A 318 -7.12 -16.64 9.92
CA HIS A 318 -7.21 -16.18 11.30
C HIS A 318 -8.63 -15.76 11.67
N TYR A 319 -9.28 -14.93 10.83
CA TYR A 319 -10.60 -14.37 11.14
C TYR A 319 -11.74 -15.23 10.61
N LYS A 320 -12.45 -15.91 11.53
CA LYS A 320 -13.64 -16.72 11.22
C LYS A 320 -14.77 -15.89 10.61
N GLU A 321 -14.87 -14.61 10.93
CA GLU A 321 -15.87 -13.70 10.37
C GLU A 321 -15.66 -13.50 8.87
N TRP A 322 -14.40 -13.33 8.43
CA TRP A 322 -14.04 -13.25 7.02
C TRP A 322 -14.31 -14.56 6.28
N GLN A 323 -14.07 -15.72 6.91
CA GLN A 323 -14.41 -17.02 6.33
C GLN A 323 -15.91 -17.18 6.10
N LYS A 324 -16.73 -16.85 7.13
CA LYS A 324 -18.19 -16.88 7.03
C LYS A 324 -18.72 -15.95 5.94
N ALA A 325 -18.20 -14.72 5.89
CA ALA A 325 -18.57 -13.73 4.88
C ALA A 325 -18.24 -14.24 3.46
N ALA A 326 -17.04 -14.79 3.27
CA ALA A 326 -16.64 -15.34 1.98
C ALA A 326 -17.51 -16.53 1.54
N ASP A 327 -17.77 -17.48 2.44
CA ASP A 327 -18.64 -18.62 2.16
C ASP A 327 -20.08 -18.20 1.86
N GLN A 328 -20.60 -17.21 2.58
CA GLN A 328 -21.92 -16.62 2.33
C GLN A 328 -21.99 -16.04 0.91
N GLN A 329 -20.97 -15.26 0.51
CA GLN A 329 -20.95 -14.66 -0.82
C GLN A 329 -20.79 -15.70 -1.94
N ILE A 330 -19.98 -16.75 -1.73
CA ILE A 330 -19.88 -17.88 -2.66
C ILE A 330 -21.24 -18.57 -2.84
N LYS A 331 -21.98 -18.81 -1.75
CA LYS A 331 -23.32 -19.43 -1.78
C LYS A 331 -24.34 -18.56 -2.50
N MET A 332 -24.30 -17.25 -2.25
CA MET A 332 -25.17 -16.27 -2.91
C MET A 332 -24.87 -16.12 -4.40
N LYS A 333 -23.64 -16.45 -4.83
CA LYS A 333 -23.16 -16.31 -6.22
C LYS A 333 -23.31 -14.89 -6.79
N ALA A 334 -23.31 -13.90 -5.91
CA ALA A 334 -23.59 -12.52 -6.29
C ALA A 334 -22.56 -11.55 -5.68
N ARG A 335 -22.33 -10.43 -6.37
CA ARG A 335 -21.49 -9.30 -5.95
C ARG A 335 -22.23 -7.99 -6.15
N ALA A 336 -21.88 -6.98 -5.37
CA ALA A 336 -22.49 -5.65 -5.46
C ALA A 336 -21.42 -4.57 -5.47
N GLU A 337 -21.61 -3.56 -6.30
CA GLU A 337 -20.75 -2.37 -6.37
C GLU A 337 -21.24 -1.32 -5.36
N GLN A 338 -20.35 -0.43 -4.91
CA GLN A 338 -20.68 0.71 -4.05
C GLN A 338 -21.80 1.57 -4.63
N GLN A 339 -21.79 1.74 -5.95
CA GLN A 339 -22.78 2.52 -6.68
C GLN A 339 -24.15 1.85 -6.72
N ALA A 340 -24.25 0.55 -6.42
CA ALA A 340 -25.53 -0.18 -6.38
C ALA A 340 -26.49 0.39 -5.32
N LEU A 341 -25.95 1.02 -4.26
CA LEU A 341 -26.71 1.76 -3.25
C LEU A 341 -27.50 2.94 -3.83
N ALA A 342 -27.09 3.48 -4.98
CA ALA A 342 -27.80 4.56 -5.65
C ALA A 342 -29.18 4.14 -6.20
N LYS A 343 -29.47 2.84 -6.33
CA LYS A 343 -30.81 2.36 -6.72
C LYS A 343 -31.90 2.87 -5.78
N HIS A 344 -31.61 2.97 -4.48
CA HIS A 344 -32.55 3.43 -3.47
C HIS A 344 -32.58 4.95 -3.32
N GLY A 345 -31.90 5.67 -4.21
CA GLY A 345 -31.75 7.12 -4.20
C GLY A 345 -30.28 7.53 -4.14
N LEU A 346 -29.95 8.63 -4.81
CA LEU A 346 -28.58 9.14 -4.89
C LEU A 346 -27.98 9.50 -3.52
N ASN A 347 -28.83 9.88 -2.56
CA ASN A 347 -28.42 10.24 -1.20
C ASN A 347 -28.55 9.08 -0.19
N PHE A 348 -29.05 7.92 -0.60
CA PHE A 348 -29.28 6.78 0.30
C PHE A 348 -28.02 6.36 1.08
N VAL A 349 -26.87 6.42 0.39
CA VAL A 349 -25.56 6.14 0.98
C VAL A 349 -25.27 7.04 2.18
N ILE A 350 -25.59 8.33 2.04
CA ILE A 350 -25.26 9.40 2.98
C ILE A 350 -26.28 9.46 4.12
N ASP A 351 -27.57 9.35 3.78
CA ASP A 351 -28.65 9.60 4.74
C ASP A 351 -29.00 8.36 5.57
N LYS A 352 -28.75 7.16 5.03
CA LYS A 352 -29.15 5.90 5.68
C LYS A 352 -28.02 4.90 5.84
N TYR A 353 -27.38 4.47 4.75
CA TYR A 353 -26.44 3.35 4.80
C TYR A 353 -25.22 3.61 5.69
N LEU A 354 -24.46 4.69 5.45
CA LEU A 354 -23.28 5.00 6.26
C LEU A 354 -23.65 5.31 7.73
N PRO A 355 -24.67 6.13 8.04
CA PRO A 355 -25.10 6.35 9.43
C PRO A 355 -25.54 5.07 10.15
N ASP A 356 -26.29 4.18 9.49
CA ASP A 356 -26.76 2.92 10.08
C ASP A 356 -25.57 1.99 10.36
N LYS A 357 -24.63 1.90 9.41
CA LYS A 357 -23.36 1.18 9.60
C LYS A 357 -22.52 1.75 10.72
N LEU A 358 -22.42 3.08 10.83
CA LEU A 358 -21.65 3.72 11.88
C LEU A 358 -22.28 3.58 13.28
N LYS A 359 -23.57 3.22 13.37
CA LYS A 359 -24.23 2.92 14.64
C LYS A 359 -24.09 1.45 15.03
N ASP A 360 -24.20 0.53 14.08
CA ASP A 360 -24.12 -0.91 14.36
C ASP A 360 -22.76 -1.51 13.97
N HIS A 361 -21.83 -1.43 14.91
CA HIS A 361 -20.47 -1.97 14.76
C HIS A 361 -20.44 -3.50 14.65
N LYS A 362 -21.53 -4.22 14.96
CA LYS A 362 -21.58 -5.69 14.83
C LYS A 362 -21.64 -6.15 13.38
N THR A 363 -22.00 -5.25 12.47
CA THR A 363 -22.10 -5.53 11.04
C THR A 363 -20.78 -5.33 10.30
N TRP A 364 -19.72 -4.94 11.01
CA TRP A 364 -18.40 -4.71 10.44
C TRP A 364 -17.61 -6.01 10.40
N LEU A 365 -16.71 -6.11 9.44
CA LEU A 365 -15.73 -7.19 9.40
C LEU A 365 -14.39 -6.68 9.93
N PRO A 366 -13.68 -7.53 10.69
CA PRO A 366 -12.51 -7.12 11.43
C PRO A 366 -11.40 -6.61 10.53
#